data_AF-A0A9D8R7I7-F1
#
_entry.id   AF-A0A9D8R7I7-F1
#
_cell.length_a   1.000
_cell.length_b   1.000
_cell.length_c   1.000
_cell.angle_alpha   90.00
_cell.angle_beta   90.00
_cell.angle_gamma   90.00
#
_symmetry.space_group_name_H-M   'P 1'
#
loop_
_entity.id
_entity.type
_entity.pdbx_description
1 polymer ?
#
loop_
_entity_poly.entity_id
_entity_poly.type
_entity_poly.pdbx_seq_one_letter_code
_entity_poly.pdbx_strand_id
1 'polypeptide(L)'
;MPIWLRILFGFLLVSVIVILIAQNRHPVKTLAWILLLFFLPVIGLVLYFFLGINKSRERLVSEEKLNQLKQKTLETAGESVVHDEIPEDNETANLLRMINNSYVTSGNDVRFYTAFDPMEADLLEDIRNAKHHIHFQ
;
A
#
# COMPACT_ATOMS: atom_id res chain seq x y z
N MET A 1 50.22 1.71 -15.31
CA MET A 1 49.29 1.45 -14.19
C MET A 1 49.34 -0.03 -13.86
N PRO A 2 49.75 -0.42 -12.64
CA PRO A 2 49.95 -1.82 -12.30
C PRO A 2 48.65 -2.61 -12.40
N ILE A 3 48.72 -3.84 -12.94
CA ILE A 3 47.57 -4.73 -13.19
C ILE A 3 46.73 -4.93 -11.91
N TRP A 4 47.38 -5.04 -10.75
CA TRP A 4 46.73 -5.22 -9.46
C TRP A 4 45.81 -4.06 -9.07
N LEU A 5 46.16 -2.83 -9.45
CA LEU A 5 45.32 -1.67 -9.19
C LEU A 5 44.03 -1.72 -10.01
N ARG A 6 44.09 -2.25 -11.25
CA ARG A 6 42.91 -2.41 -12.11
C ARG A 6 41.97 -3.48 -11.58
N ILE A 7 42.53 -4.58 -11.06
CA ILE A 7 41.76 -5.67 -10.45
C ILE A 7 41.07 -5.20 -9.17
N LEU A 8 41.80 -4.50 -8.29
CA LEU A 8 41.24 -3.96 -7.04
C LEU A 8 40.11 -2.96 -7.31
N PHE A 9 40.30 -2.08 -8.29
CA PHE A 9 39.30 -1.08 -8.65
C PHE A 9 38.05 -1.71 -9.26
N GLY A 10 38.21 -2.73 -10.11
CA GLY A 10 37.09 -3.50 -10.65
C GLY A 10 36.29 -4.22 -9.55
N PHE A 11 36.98 -4.83 -8.60
CA PHE A 11 36.34 -5.52 -7.47
C PHE A 11 35.55 -4.55 -6.58
N LEU A 12 36.09 -3.36 -6.31
CA LEU A 12 35.42 -2.35 -5.50
C LEU A 12 34.16 -1.80 -6.20
N LEU A 13 34.23 -1.57 -7.51
CA LEU A 13 33.07 -1.17 -8.31
C LEU A 13 31.96 -2.23 -8.29
N VAL A 14 32.31 -3.50 -8.48
CA VAL A 14 31.34 -4.61 -8.44
C VAL A 14 30.73 -4.76 -7.04
N SER A 15 31.53 -4.62 -5.99
CA SER A 15 31.08 -4.65 -4.59
C SER A 15 30.02 -3.57 -4.30
N VAL A 16 30.26 -2.33 -4.72
CA VAL A 16 29.31 -1.21 -4.52
C VAL A 16 27.98 -1.48 -5.26
N ILE A 17 28.06 -2.03 -6.46
CA ILE A 17 26.87 -2.41 -7.25
C ILE A 17 26.08 -3.53 -6.53
N VAL A 18 26.76 -4.54 -6.00
CA VAL A 18 26.13 -5.65 -5.27
C VAL A 18 25.46 -5.19 -3.97
N ILE A 19 26.07 -4.30 -3.21
CA ILE A 19 25.49 -3.76 -1.96
C ILE A 19 24.23 -2.94 -2.26
N LEU A 20 24.24 -2.14 -3.33
CA LEU A 20 23.06 -1.41 -3.81
C LEU A 20 21.91 -2.33 -4.23
N ILE A 21 22.22 -3.50 -4.79
CA ILE A 21 21.25 -4.51 -5.18
C ILE A 21 20.67 -5.22 -3.95
N ALA A 22 21.51 -5.56 -2.97
CA ALA A 22 21.11 -6.27 -1.76
C ALA A 22 20.16 -5.46 -0.86
N GLN A 23 20.16 -4.13 -0.99
CA GLN A 23 19.29 -3.24 -0.21
C GLN A 23 17.85 -3.15 -0.74
N ASN A 24 17.51 -3.81 -1.86
CA ASN A 24 16.21 -3.67 -2.52
C ASN A 24 15.19 -4.78 -2.16
N ARG A 25 14.02 -4.37 -1.66
CA ARG A 25 12.99 -5.23 -1.02
C ARG A 25 12.16 -6.15 -1.95
N HIS A 26 12.38 -6.18 -3.27
CA HIS A 26 11.53 -6.95 -4.20
C HIS A 26 12.33 -7.89 -5.14
N PRO A 27 12.45 -9.19 -4.82
CA PRO A 27 13.46 -10.08 -5.39
C PRO A 27 13.25 -10.45 -6.88
N VAL A 28 12.01 -10.42 -7.40
CA VAL A 28 11.71 -10.91 -8.76
C VAL A 28 12.02 -9.88 -9.85
N LYS A 29 11.83 -8.58 -9.57
CA LYS A 29 12.14 -7.50 -10.54
C LYS A 29 13.64 -7.26 -10.67
N THR A 30 14.39 -7.53 -9.60
CA THR A 30 15.84 -7.30 -9.54
C THR A 30 16.62 -8.28 -10.42
N LEU A 31 16.15 -9.51 -10.62
CA LEU A 31 16.85 -10.51 -11.46
C LEU A 31 17.00 -10.07 -12.93
N ALA A 32 15.96 -9.47 -13.53
CA ALA A 32 16.04 -8.94 -14.90
C ALA A 32 17.03 -7.77 -15.02
N TRP A 33 17.06 -6.90 -14.01
CA TRP A 33 18.01 -5.78 -13.94
C TRP A 33 19.45 -6.24 -13.68
N ILE A 34 19.65 -7.27 -12.86
CA ILE A 34 20.96 -7.88 -12.59
C ILE A 34 21.54 -8.49 -13.87
N LEU A 35 20.72 -9.22 -14.62
CA LEU A 35 21.15 -9.84 -15.88
C LEU A 35 21.53 -8.78 -16.91
N LEU A 36 20.73 -7.71 -17.02
CA LEU A 36 21.04 -6.56 -17.88
C LEU A 36 22.35 -5.85 -17.49
N LEU A 37 22.57 -5.62 -16.19
CA LEU A 37 23.80 -5.00 -15.66
C LEU A 37 25.04 -5.89 -15.82
N PHE A 38 24.87 -7.22 -15.72
CA PHE A 38 25.95 -8.18 -15.93
C PHE A 38 26.43 -8.22 -17.38
N PHE A 39 25.50 -8.24 -18.34
CA PHE A 39 25.84 -8.26 -19.76
C PHE A 39 26.23 -6.87 -20.29
N LEU A 40 25.68 -5.79 -19.73
CA LEU A 40 25.97 -4.41 -20.15
C LEU A 40 26.07 -3.46 -18.95
N PRO A 41 27.24 -3.34 -18.30
CA PRO A 41 27.40 -2.57 -17.06
C PRO A 41 27.13 -1.07 -17.23
N VAL A 42 27.43 -0.50 -18.40
CA VAL A 42 27.22 0.92 -18.68
C VAL A 42 25.75 1.22 -19.00
N ILE A 43 25.12 0.40 -19.85
CA ILE A 43 23.74 0.60 -20.31
C ILE A 43 22.73 0.22 -19.22
N GLY A 44 23.02 -0.83 -18.44
CA GLY A 44 22.20 -1.23 -17.29
C GLY A 44 22.11 -0.15 -16.21
N LEU A 45 23.19 0.61 -15.98
CA LEU A 45 23.21 1.73 -15.03
C LEU A 45 22.33 2.89 -15.50
N VAL A 46 22.42 3.26 -16.79
CA VAL A 46 21.57 4.32 -17.37
C VAL A 46 20.09 3.91 -17.32
N LEU A 47 19.76 2.69 -17.72
CA LEU A 47 18.39 2.20 -17.70
C LEU A 47 17.85 2.03 -16.26
N TYR A 48 18.69 1.63 -15.30
CA TYR A 48 18.30 1.62 -13.88
C TYR A 48 17.95 3.02 -13.37
N PHE A 49 18.70 4.05 -13.76
CA PHE A 49 18.40 5.43 -13.37
C PHE A 49 17.05 5.91 -13.95
N PHE A 50 16.75 5.56 -15.21
CA PHE A 50 15.52 5.98 -15.88
C PHE A 50 14.28 5.16 -15.49
N LEU A 51 14.41 3.84 -15.29
CA LEU A 51 13.28 2.92 -15.06
C LEU A 51 13.23 2.35 -13.63
N GLY A 52 14.34 2.30 -12.91
CA GLY A 52 14.46 1.73 -11.56
C GLY A 52 14.11 2.70 -10.43
N ILE A 53 14.11 4.01 -10.72
CA ILE A 53 13.51 5.01 -9.83
C ILE A 53 11.99 4.90 -9.96
N ASN A 54 11.43 3.89 -9.28
CA ASN A 54 10.01 3.86 -9.03
C ASN A 54 9.70 5.05 -8.12
N LYS A 55 9.32 6.18 -8.71
CA LYS A 55 8.83 7.37 -8.02
C LYS A 55 7.41 7.12 -7.53
N SER A 56 7.19 5.99 -6.86
CA SER A 56 6.13 5.89 -5.87
C SER A 56 6.59 6.84 -4.78
N ARG A 57 6.23 8.13 -4.79
CA ARG A 57 4.93 8.56 -4.28
C ARG A 57 4.44 7.63 -3.16
N GLU A 58 5.35 7.31 -2.23
CA GLU A 58 5.06 7.50 -0.82
C GLU A 58 4.58 8.96 -0.67
N ARG A 59 3.32 9.19 -1.03
CA ARG A 59 2.48 10.08 -0.25
C ARG A 59 2.50 9.42 1.12
N LEU A 60 3.53 9.76 1.90
CA LEU A 60 3.52 9.67 3.35
C LEU A 60 2.36 10.56 3.76
N VAL A 61 1.14 10.04 3.63
CA VAL A 61 0.10 10.44 4.55
C VAL A 61 0.64 9.89 5.85
N SER A 62 1.38 10.74 6.56
CA SER A 62 1.90 10.41 7.89
C SER A 62 0.75 9.75 8.63
N GLU A 63 1.00 8.60 9.25
CA GLU A 63 -0.02 7.91 10.02
C GLU A 63 -0.69 8.87 11.02
N GLU A 64 0.05 9.89 11.46
CA GLU A 64 -0.42 11.02 12.25
C GLU A 64 -1.50 11.86 11.54
N LYS A 65 -1.35 12.18 10.25
CA LYS A 65 -2.40 12.86 9.46
C LYS A 65 -3.61 11.97 9.22
N LEU A 66 -3.41 10.66 9.01
CA LEU A 66 -4.51 9.70 8.92
C LEU A 66 -5.28 9.62 10.25
N ASN A 67 -4.56 9.57 11.37
CA ASN A 67 -5.16 9.53 12.70
C ASN A 67 -5.91 10.83 13.03
N GLN A 68 -5.37 11.98 12.66
CA GLN A 68 -6.08 13.26 12.80
C GLN A 68 -7.34 13.34 11.93
N LEU A 69 -7.29 12.83 10.69
CA LEU A 69 -8.47 12.77 9.82
C LEU A 69 -9.51 11.81 10.36
N LYS A 70 -9.09 10.63 10.87
CA LYS A 70 -9.99 9.71 11.57
C LYS A 70 -10.63 10.41 12.76
N GLN A 71 -9.85 11.03 13.64
CA GLN A 71 -10.35 11.75 14.82
C GLN A 71 -11.35 12.86 14.47
N LYS A 72 -11.08 13.68 13.44
CA LYS A 72 -12.03 14.72 12.99
C LYS A 72 -13.31 14.14 12.38
N THR A 73 -13.19 13.06 11.61
CA THR A 73 -14.35 12.33 11.09
C THR A 73 -15.18 11.78 12.25
N LEU A 74 -14.53 11.35 13.33
CA LEU A 74 -15.17 10.83 14.54
C LEU A 74 -15.83 11.91 15.39
N GLU A 75 -15.26 13.12 15.49
CA GLU A 75 -15.92 14.26 16.14
C GLU A 75 -17.18 14.68 15.37
N THR A 76 -17.12 14.64 14.04
CA THR A 76 -18.26 15.04 13.18
C THR A 76 -19.34 13.96 13.11
N ALA A 77 -18.97 12.68 13.05
CA ALA A 77 -19.90 11.56 13.05
C ALA A 77 -20.42 11.20 14.45
N GLY A 78 -19.62 11.45 15.49
CA GLY A 78 -19.94 11.15 16.89
C GLY A 78 -21.15 11.92 17.41
N GLU A 79 -21.35 13.14 16.93
CA GLU A 79 -22.48 13.99 17.34
C GLU A 79 -23.82 13.57 16.73
N SER A 80 -23.80 12.72 15.68
CA SER A 80 -25.01 12.33 14.94
C SER A 80 -25.25 10.81 14.83
N VAL A 81 -24.27 9.96 15.15
CA VAL A 81 -24.36 8.48 14.97
C VAL A 81 -24.34 7.70 16.29
N VAL A 82 -23.92 8.31 17.41
CA VAL A 82 -23.67 7.60 18.66
C VAL A 82 -24.94 7.34 19.49
N HIS A 83 -26.10 7.88 19.10
CA HIS A 83 -27.16 8.08 20.09
C HIS A 83 -28.17 6.98 20.37
N ASP A 84 -28.24 5.89 19.60
CA ASP A 84 -29.18 4.81 19.92
C ASP A 84 -28.46 3.49 20.21
N GLU A 85 -28.46 3.15 21.51
CA GLU A 85 -28.54 1.78 22.03
C GLU A 85 -27.32 0.84 21.88
N ILE A 86 -26.08 1.33 21.84
CA ILE A 86 -24.94 0.41 22.04
C ILE A 86 -24.67 0.27 23.54
N PRO A 87 -24.86 -0.92 24.14
CA PRO A 87 -24.50 -1.16 25.53
C PRO A 87 -23.01 -0.88 25.72
N GLU A 88 -22.65 -0.11 26.75
CA GLU A 88 -21.25 0.21 27.06
C GLU A 88 -20.38 -1.05 27.29
N ASP A 89 -21.01 -2.20 27.57
CA ASP A 89 -20.35 -3.48 27.85
C ASP A 89 -20.10 -4.37 26.62
N ASN A 90 -20.37 -3.90 25.39
CA ASN A 90 -20.18 -4.72 24.21
C ASN A 90 -18.68 -4.98 23.94
N GLU A 91 -18.20 -6.13 24.39
CA GLU A 91 -16.80 -6.57 24.30
C GLU A 91 -16.28 -6.56 22.85
N THR A 92 -17.15 -6.87 21.88
CA THR A 92 -16.79 -6.86 20.46
C THR A 92 -16.59 -5.43 19.95
N ALA A 93 -17.44 -4.49 20.36
CA ALA A 93 -17.27 -3.08 20.01
C ALA A 93 -15.97 -2.52 20.60
N ASN A 94 -15.65 -2.89 21.84
CA ASN A 94 -14.41 -2.49 22.50
C ASN A 94 -13.17 -3.12 21.83
N LEU A 95 -13.24 -4.39 21.42
CA LEU A 95 -12.19 -5.07 20.68
C LEU A 95 -11.90 -4.40 19.32
N LEU A 96 -12.95 -4.07 18.57
CA LEU A 96 -12.82 -3.40 17.26
C LEU A 96 -12.19 -2.00 17.38
N ARG A 97 -12.52 -1.27 18.45
CA ARG A 97 -11.84 -0.01 18.79
C ARG A 97 -10.37 -0.23 19.08
N MET A 98 -10.03 -1.26 19.86
CA MET A 98 -8.64 -1.53 20.23
C MET A 98 -7.76 -1.97 19.05
N ILE A 99 -8.28 -2.83 18.16
CA ILE A 99 -7.48 -3.40 17.06
C ILE A 99 -7.33 -2.40 15.91
N ASN A 100 -8.41 -1.74 15.50
CA ASN A 100 -8.45 -0.97 14.25
C ASN A 100 -8.86 0.49 14.43
N ASN A 101 -9.02 0.97 15.68
CA ASN A 101 -9.62 2.28 15.98
C ASN A 101 -10.95 2.48 15.23
N SER A 102 -11.71 1.40 15.10
CA SER A 102 -12.98 1.36 14.37
C SER A 102 -14.14 1.55 15.32
N TYR A 103 -15.09 2.40 14.94
CA TYR A 103 -16.26 2.73 15.74
C TYR A 103 -17.47 2.02 15.16
N VAL A 104 -18.36 1.58 16.05
CA VAL A 104 -19.64 1.00 15.64
C VAL A 104 -20.57 2.13 15.24
N THR A 105 -21.12 2.03 14.04
CA THR A 105 -22.16 2.94 13.53
C THR A 105 -23.52 2.25 13.57
N SER A 106 -24.57 3.00 13.87
CA SER A 106 -25.95 2.54 13.78
C SER A 106 -26.56 2.94 12.43
N GLY A 107 -27.68 2.31 12.05
CA GLY A 107 -28.40 2.64 10.81
C GLY A 107 -27.77 2.09 9.52
N ASN A 108 -26.86 1.11 9.60
CA ASN A 108 -26.33 0.44 8.42
C ASN A 108 -27.37 -0.53 7.84
N ASP A 109 -27.58 -0.47 6.52
CA ASP A 109 -28.27 -1.55 5.79
C ASP A 109 -27.23 -2.58 5.35
N VAL A 110 -27.41 -3.83 5.78
CA VAL A 110 -26.45 -4.92 5.53
C VAL A 110 -27.17 -6.06 4.85
N ARG A 111 -26.73 -6.39 3.62
CA ARG A 111 -27.24 -7.52 2.85
C ARG A 111 -26.21 -8.65 2.83
N PHE A 112 -26.65 -9.86 3.16
CA PHE A 112 -25.82 -11.06 3.10
C PHE A 112 -26.09 -11.83 1.82
N TYR A 113 -25.02 -12.19 1.11
CA TYR A 113 -25.10 -13.07 -0.05
C TYR A 113 -24.48 -14.42 0.28
N THR A 114 -25.21 -15.48 -0.04
CA THR A 114 -24.74 -16.87 0.07
C THR A 114 -24.41 -17.50 -1.29
N ALA A 115 -24.71 -16.79 -2.37
CA ALA A 115 -24.47 -17.19 -3.75
C ALA A 115 -24.01 -15.99 -4.59
N PHE A 116 -23.30 -16.28 -5.68
CA PHE A 116 -22.70 -15.26 -6.54
C PHE A 116 -23.72 -14.52 -7.41
N ASP A 117 -24.66 -15.25 -8.02
CA ASP A 117 -25.64 -14.66 -8.95
C ASP A 117 -26.42 -13.44 -8.39
N PRO A 118 -27.00 -13.48 -7.18
CA PRO A 118 -27.67 -12.31 -6.62
C PRO A 118 -26.68 -11.19 -6.26
N MET A 119 -25.46 -11.53 -5.84
CA MET A 119 -24.42 -10.54 -5.53
C MET A 119 -23.96 -9.79 -6.78
N GLU A 120 -23.77 -10.50 -7.89
CA GLU A 120 -23.37 -9.91 -9.17
C GLU A 120 -24.45 -8.97 -9.70
N ALA A 121 -25.72 -9.39 -9.66
CA ALA A 121 -26.83 -8.58 -10.14
C ALA A 121 -26.91 -7.24 -9.39
N ASP A 122 -26.86 -7.28 -8.06
CA ASP A 122 -26.92 -6.08 -7.21
C ASP A 122 -25.66 -5.21 -7.41
N LEU A 123 -24.48 -5.81 -7.49
CA LEU A 123 -23.23 -5.08 -7.75
C LEU A 123 -23.26 -4.32 -9.08
N LEU A 124 -23.74 -4.95 -10.16
CA LEU A 124 -23.83 -4.32 -11.47
C LEU A 124 -24.85 -3.18 -11.48
N GLU A 125 -25.94 -3.31 -10.73
CA GLU A 125 -26.93 -2.25 -10.58
C GLU A 125 -26.38 -1.06 -9.80
N ASP A 126 -25.63 -1.31 -8.72
CA ASP A 126 -24.95 -0.26 -7.95
C ASP A 126 -23.92 0.49 -8.80
N ILE A 127 -23.15 -0.24 -9.62
CA ILE A 127 -22.19 0.35 -10.57
C ILE A 127 -22.90 1.25 -11.59
N ARG A 128 -24.07 0.83 -12.10
CA ARG A 128 -24.85 1.64 -13.06
C ARG A 128 -25.42 2.90 -12.43
N ASN A 129 -25.83 2.83 -11.17
CA ASN A 129 -26.46 3.94 -10.44
C ASN A 129 -25.46 4.90 -9.79
N ALA A 130 -24.16 4.58 -9.79
CA ALA A 130 -23.13 5.43 -9.21
C ALA A 130 -23.00 6.78 -9.94
N LYS A 131 -23.09 7.89 -9.19
CA LYS A 131 -23.07 9.26 -9.76
C LYS A 131 -21.72 9.96 -9.65
N HIS A 132 -20.95 9.70 -8.60
CA HIS A 132 -19.75 10.48 -8.27
C HIS A 132 -18.46 9.67 -8.38
N HIS A 133 -18.43 8.49 -7.77
CA HIS A 133 -17.22 7.66 -7.73
C HIS A 133 -17.57 6.20 -7.47
N ILE A 134 -16.70 5.32 -7.98
CA ILE A 134 -16.66 3.90 -7.65
C ILE A 134 -15.23 3.63 -7.15
N HIS A 135 -15.11 3.14 -5.93
CA HIS A 135 -13.82 2.72 -5.37
C HIS A 135 -13.69 1.21 -5.52
N PHE A 136 -12.69 0.76 -6.28
CA PHE A 136 -12.43 -0.65 -6.56
C PHE A 136 -11.05 -1.03 -6.00
N GLN A 137 -10.97 -2.11 -5.22
CA GLN A 137 -9.75 -2.62 -4.58
C GLN A 137 -9.55 -4.11 -4.87
#